data_AF-A0A9E5MHJ1-F1
#
_entry.id   AF-A0A9E5MHJ1-F1
#
_cell.length_a   1.000
_cell.length_b   1.000
_cell.length_c   1.000
_cell.angle_alpha   90.00
_cell.angle_beta   90.00
_cell.angle_gamma   90.00
#
_symmetry.space_group_name_H-M   'P 1'
#
loop_
_entity.id
_entity.type
_entity.pdbx_description
1 polymer ?
#
loop_
_entity_poly.entity_id
_entity_poly.type
_entity_poly.pdbx_seq_one_letter_code
_entity_poly.pdbx_strand_id
1 'polypeptide(L)'
;MVTTARTANDRLHKWVDEWVKVLQPNAVYWCDGSQDEYDRLCGELVASGTFTKLDDEKRPNSYWAHSDPGDVARVEDRTFICSERQIDAGPNNNWRAPAEMRKELTALYTGAMRGRTMYVVPFSMGPLGSNIAHIGVQLTDSAYVAVSMRIMTRMGQGALDVLGNGDWV
;
A
#
# COMPACT_ATOMS: atom_id res chain seq x y z
N MET A 1 18.32 -5.84 -14.75
CA MET A 1 16.97 -6.11 -15.29
C MET A 1 15.99 -5.67 -14.22
N VAL A 2 14.95 -4.90 -14.54
CA VAL A 2 13.92 -4.55 -13.55
C VAL A 2 13.17 -5.83 -13.24
N THR A 3 13.37 -6.36 -12.04
CA THR A 3 12.64 -7.54 -11.56
C THR A 3 11.29 -7.04 -11.05
N THR A 4 10.21 -7.71 -11.42
CA THR A 4 8.88 -7.45 -10.88
C THR A 4 8.52 -8.62 -9.99
N ALA A 5 7.83 -8.37 -8.88
CA ALA A 5 7.45 -9.45 -7.99
C ALA A 5 6.53 -10.47 -8.68
N ARG A 6 6.61 -11.73 -8.27
CA ARG A 6 5.86 -12.86 -8.86
C ARG A 6 5.21 -13.70 -7.78
N THR A 7 4.03 -14.19 -8.07
CA THR A 7 3.29 -15.14 -7.23
C THR A 7 2.45 -16.07 -8.10
N ALA A 8 2.27 -17.30 -7.63
CA ALA A 8 1.37 -18.28 -8.23
C ALA A 8 -0.03 -18.30 -7.57
N ASN A 9 -0.30 -17.37 -6.65
CA ASN A 9 -1.57 -17.29 -5.95
C ASN A 9 -2.68 -16.72 -6.85
N ASP A 10 -3.44 -17.61 -7.48
CA ASP A 10 -4.55 -17.22 -8.37
C ASP A 10 -5.64 -16.41 -7.66
N ARG A 11 -5.84 -16.60 -6.35
CA ARG A 11 -6.81 -15.80 -5.58
C ARG A 11 -6.35 -14.36 -5.45
N LEU A 12 -5.06 -14.15 -5.22
CA LEU A 12 -4.48 -12.82 -5.14
C LEU A 12 -4.54 -12.10 -6.49
N HIS A 13 -4.20 -12.79 -7.60
CA HIS A 13 -4.33 -12.22 -8.95
C HIS A 13 -5.78 -11.81 -9.25
N LYS A 14 -6.76 -12.66 -8.96
CA LYS A 14 -8.19 -12.34 -9.14
C LYS A 14 -8.62 -11.13 -8.31
N TRP A 15 -8.19 -11.06 -7.06
CA TRP A 15 -8.49 -9.92 -6.19
C TRP A 15 -7.87 -8.61 -6.71
N VAL A 16 -6.62 -8.64 -7.19
CA VAL A 16 -6.00 -7.49 -7.85
C VAL A 16 -6.80 -7.08 -9.10
N ASP A 17 -7.16 -8.03 -9.96
CA ASP A 17 -7.95 -7.77 -11.18
C ASP A 17 -9.34 -7.17 -10.89
N GLU A 18 -9.99 -7.61 -9.81
CA GLU A 18 -11.25 -7.02 -9.35
C GLU A 18 -11.08 -5.55 -8.97
N TRP A 19 -10.03 -5.22 -8.23
CA TRP A 19 -9.72 -3.83 -7.87
C TRP A 19 -9.23 -2.99 -9.04
N VAL A 20 -8.53 -3.56 -10.03
CA VAL A 20 -8.19 -2.85 -11.28
C VAL A 20 -9.45 -2.36 -11.98
N LYS A 21 -10.51 -3.18 -12.05
CA LYS A 21 -11.79 -2.80 -12.69
C LYS A 21 -12.47 -1.64 -11.97
N VAL A 22 -12.38 -1.60 -10.64
CA VAL A 22 -12.96 -0.53 -9.81
C VAL A 22 -12.11 0.74 -9.89
N LEU A 23 -10.81 0.64 -9.59
CA LEU A 23 -9.90 1.78 -9.44
C LEU A 23 -9.48 2.40 -10.78
N GLN A 24 -9.47 1.61 -11.85
CA GLN A 24 -9.13 2.00 -13.23
C GLN A 24 -7.75 2.68 -13.38
N PRO A 25 -6.66 2.06 -12.90
CA PRO A 25 -5.31 2.59 -13.09
C PRO A 25 -4.85 2.48 -14.54
N ASN A 26 -3.86 3.29 -14.93
CA ASN A 26 -3.22 3.21 -16.25
C ASN A 26 -2.26 2.02 -16.36
N ALA A 27 -1.68 1.61 -15.24
CA ALA A 27 -0.72 0.51 -15.17
C ALA A 27 -0.81 -0.16 -13.79
N VAL A 28 -0.42 -1.42 -13.73
CA VAL A 28 -0.27 -2.18 -12.49
C VAL A 28 1.21 -2.53 -12.33
N TYR A 29 1.76 -2.25 -11.16
CA TYR A 29 3.17 -2.52 -10.84
C TYR A 29 3.28 -3.35 -9.57
N TRP A 30 3.97 -4.48 -9.61
CA TRP A 30 4.17 -5.37 -8.47
C TRP A 30 5.51 -5.09 -7.81
N CYS A 31 5.47 -4.57 -6.58
CA CYS A 31 6.65 -4.19 -5.83
C CYS A 31 7.43 -5.41 -5.36
N ASP A 32 8.72 -5.48 -5.72
CA ASP A 32 9.62 -6.57 -5.37
C ASP A 32 10.46 -6.30 -4.10
N GLY A 33 10.49 -5.05 -3.63
CA GLY A 33 11.19 -4.63 -2.42
C GLY A 33 12.71 -4.48 -2.57
N SER A 34 13.24 -4.64 -3.77
CA SER A 34 14.67 -4.55 -4.07
C SER A 34 15.21 -3.13 -3.90
N GLN A 35 16.54 -3.02 -3.76
CA GLN A 35 17.19 -1.72 -3.68
C GLN A 35 17.06 -0.96 -5.02
N ASP A 36 17.20 -1.65 -6.15
CA ASP A 36 17.03 -1.06 -7.50
C ASP A 36 15.62 -0.48 -7.69
N GLU A 37 14.59 -1.19 -7.23
CA GLU A 37 13.22 -0.69 -7.23
C GLU A 37 13.07 0.56 -6.37
N TYR A 38 13.58 0.52 -5.14
CA TYR A 38 13.52 1.66 -4.22
C TYR A 38 14.20 2.90 -4.80
N ASP A 39 15.43 2.75 -5.32
CA ASP A 39 16.20 3.86 -5.89
C ASP A 39 15.52 4.45 -7.13
N ARG A 40 14.91 3.60 -7.98
CA ARG A 40 14.12 4.05 -9.14
C ARG A 40 12.89 4.85 -8.71
N LEU A 41 12.09 4.33 -7.77
CA LEU A 41 10.89 5.01 -7.29
C LEU A 41 11.23 6.33 -6.58
N CYS A 42 12.32 6.37 -5.80
CA CYS A 42 12.84 7.61 -5.24
C CYS A 42 13.24 8.62 -6.31
N GLY A 43 13.90 8.17 -7.39
CA GLY A 43 14.23 9.01 -8.54
C GLY A 43 12.99 9.58 -9.24
N GLU A 44 11.95 8.77 -9.44
CA GLU A 44 10.66 9.19 -9.98
C GLU A 44 9.98 10.25 -9.09
N LEU A 45 9.99 10.03 -7.76
CA LEU A 45 9.44 10.98 -6.78
C LEU A 45 10.20 12.30 -6.73
N VAL A 46 11.52 12.28 -6.96
CA VAL A 46 12.31 13.51 -7.12
C VAL A 46 11.93 14.22 -8.42
N ALA A 47 11.81 13.48 -9.52
CA ALA A 47 11.43 14.04 -10.81
C ALA A 47 10.01 14.64 -10.81
N SER A 48 9.08 14.07 -10.04
CA SER A 48 7.72 14.60 -9.87
C SER A 48 7.61 15.77 -8.89
N GLY A 49 8.70 16.11 -8.18
CA GLY A 49 8.72 17.15 -7.16
C GLY A 49 8.12 16.74 -5.81
N THR A 50 7.75 15.47 -5.63
CA THR A 50 7.28 14.95 -4.33
C THR A 50 8.42 14.82 -3.33
N PHE A 51 9.61 14.43 -3.82
CA PHE A 51 10.83 14.39 -3.04
C PHE A 51 11.82 15.48 -3.44
N THR A 52 12.55 15.95 -2.44
CA THR A 52 13.83 16.63 -2.61
C THR A 52 14.92 15.71 -2.06
N LYS A 53 15.91 15.35 -2.89
CA LYS A 53 17.06 14.59 -2.42
C LYS A 53 17.88 15.45 -1.45
N LEU A 54 18.22 14.89 -0.30
CA LEU A 54 19.05 15.57 0.69
C LEU A 54 20.53 15.49 0.31
N ASP A 55 21.33 16.33 0.97
CA ASP A 55 22.78 16.33 0.87
C ASP A 55 23.34 14.94 1.22
N ASP A 56 23.94 14.27 0.23
CA ASP A 56 24.34 12.87 0.32
C ASP A 56 25.57 12.67 1.25
N GLU A 57 26.39 13.70 1.43
CA GLU A 57 27.52 13.65 2.38
C GLU A 57 27.02 13.65 3.83
N LYS A 58 25.91 14.36 4.10
CA LYS A 58 25.34 14.48 5.45
C LYS A 58 24.30 13.41 5.76
N ARG A 59 23.49 13.06 4.76
CA ARG A 59 22.35 12.15 4.86
C ARG A 59 22.26 11.31 3.58
N PRO A 60 23.13 10.31 3.43
CA PRO A 60 23.14 9.47 2.24
C PRO A 60 21.79 8.78 2.05
N ASN A 61 21.38 8.66 0.78
CA ASN A 61 20.11 8.03 0.36
C ASN A 61 18.86 8.50 1.14
N SER A 62 18.81 9.80 1.48
CA SER A 62 17.72 10.40 2.24
C SER A 62 16.96 11.45 1.42
N TYR A 63 15.67 11.55 1.67
CA TYR A 63 14.75 12.40 0.91
C TYR A 63 13.86 13.20 1.87
N TRP A 64 13.45 14.38 1.43
CA TRP A 64 12.47 15.21 2.11
C TRP A 64 11.21 15.33 1.25
N ALA A 65 10.04 15.11 1.85
CA ALA A 65 8.73 15.38 1.27
C ALA A 65 8.03 16.47 2.07
N HIS A 66 7.27 17.31 1.36
CA HIS A 66 6.38 18.28 1.99
C HIS A 66 4.95 17.98 1.53
N SER A 67 4.08 17.60 2.47
CA SER A 67 2.70 17.24 2.16
C SER A 67 1.82 18.47 1.95
N ASP A 68 0.59 18.24 1.49
CA ASP A 68 -0.45 19.26 1.51
C ASP A 68 -0.75 19.68 2.96
N PRO A 69 -0.91 20.98 3.26
CA PRO A 69 -1.25 21.44 4.62
C PRO A 69 -2.52 20.82 5.22
N GLY A 70 -3.44 20.33 4.38
CA GLY A 70 -4.63 19.60 4.79
C GLY A 70 -4.38 18.12 5.14
N ASP A 71 -3.20 17.58 4.83
CA ASP A 71 -2.82 16.18 5.03
C ASP A 71 -1.47 16.08 5.78
N VAL A 72 -1.50 16.40 7.08
CA VAL A 72 -0.30 16.49 7.94
C VAL A 72 -0.34 15.54 9.14
N ALA A 73 -1.48 14.90 9.38
CA ALA A 73 -1.71 14.06 10.54
C ALA A 73 -2.84 13.06 10.29
N ARG A 74 -2.92 12.06 11.17
CA ARG A 74 -4.05 11.13 11.20
C ARG A 74 -5.34 11.88 11.55
N VAL A 75 -6.39 11.62 10.77
CA VAL A 75 -7.73 12.23 10.93
C VAL A 75 -8.63 11.27 11.68
N GLU A 76 -8.62 11.36 13.02
CA GLU A 76 -9.26 10.35 13.89
C GLU A 76 -10.78 10.27 13.71
N ASP A 77 -11.45 11.40 13.45
CA ASP A 77 -12.90 11.49 13.18
C ASP A 77 -13.30 10.82 11.85
N ARG A 78 -12.33 10.50 10.98
CA ARG A 78 -12.51 9.76 9.73
C ARG A 78 -11.92 8.35 9.76
N THR A 79 -11.55 7.86 10.95
CA THR A 79 -11.10 6.48 11.17
C THR A 79 -12.25 5.66 11.78
N PHE A 80 -12.62 4.54 11.16
CA PHE A 80 -13.81 3.76 11.54
C PHE A 80 -13.51 2.29 11.81
N ILE A 81 -14.20 1.72 12.81
CA ILE A 81 -14.33 0.27 13.01
C ILE A 81 -15.71 -0.15 12.51
N CYS A 82 -15.77 -0.79 11.35
CA CYS A 82 -17.02 -1.19 10.69
C CYS A 82 -17.37 -2.66 10.99
N SER A 83 -17.49 -3.02 12.27
CA SER A 83 -18.02 -4.31 12.71
C SER A 83 -19.50 -4.47 12.32
N GLU A 84 -20.01 -5.72 12.24
CA GLU A 84 -21.42 -5.96 11.91
C GLU A 84 -22.38 -5.27 12.89
N ARG A 85 -22.06 -5.33 14.19
CA ARG A 85 -22.83 -4.66 15.25
C ARG A 85 -22.01 -3.52 15.85
N GLN A 86 -22.68 -2.42 16.15
CA GLN A 86 -22.05 -1.24 16.77
C GLN A 86 -21.38 -1.56 18.11
N ILE A 87 -21.99 -2.45 18.92
CA ILE A 87 -21.44 -2.81 20.22
C ILE A 87 -20.06 -3.48 20.13
N ASP A 88 -19.76 -4.15 19.01
CA ASP A 88 -18.47 -4.83 18.81
C ASP A 88 -17.34 -3.84 18.46
N ALA A 89 -17.67 -2.64 17.97
CA ALA A 89 -16.71 -1.53 17.88
C ALA A 89 -16.50 -0.90 19.26
N GLY A 90 -17.54 -0.84 20.09
CA GLY A 90 -17.45 -0.31 21.45
C GLY A 90 -17.36 1.22 21.53
N PRO A 91 -17.29 1.78 22.75
CA PRO A 91 -17.45 3.22 22.98
C PRO A 91 -16.24 4.08 22.58
N ASN A 92 -15.08 3.47 22.34
CA ASN A 92 -13.85 4.18 22.01
C ASN A 92 -13.63 4.34 20.50
N ASN A 93 -14.56 3.87 19.67
CA ASN A 93 -14.40 3.79 18.22
C ASN A 93 -15.54 4.50 17.49
N ASN A 94 -15.21 5.11 16.34
CA ASN A 94 -16.23 5.55 15.40
C ASN A 94 -16.77 4.32 14.67
N TRP A 95 -18.09 4.11 14.73
CA TRP A 95 -18.74 3.00 14.04
C TRP A 95 -19.64 3.49 12.92
N ARG A 96 -19.61 2.78 11.80
CA ARG A 96 -20.61 2.87 10.73
C ARG A 96 -20.93 1.46 10.24
N ALA A 97 -22.16 1.27 9.76
CA ALA A 97 -22.57 -0.02 9.24
C ALA A 97 -21.66 -0.42 8.06
N PRO A 98 -21.13 -1.66 8.03
CA PRO A 98 -20.15 -2.07 7.02
C PRO A 98 -20.70 -2.00 5.61
N ALA A 99 -21.98 -2.33 5.40
CA ALA A 99 -22.61 -2.25 4.09
C ALA A 99 -22.69 -0.80 3.56
N GLU A 100 -23.00 0.15 4.45
CA GLU A 100 -23.05 1.59 4.09
C GLU A 100 -21.66 2.11 3.77
N MET A 101 -20.66 1.80 4.60
CA MET A 101 -19.28 2.22 4.39
C MET A 101 -18.72 1.63 3.10
N ARG A 102 -18.93 0.34 2.83
CA ARG A 102 -18.51 -0.30 1.57
C ARG A 102 -19.15 0.37 0.37
N LYS A 103 -20.45 0.66 0.40
CA LYS A 103 -21.15 1.35 -0.70
C LYS A 103 -20.54 2.73 -0.98
N GLU A 104 -20.30 3.52 0.07
CA GLU A 104 -19.72 4.86 -0.04
C GLU A 104 -18.28 4.81 -0.57
N LEU A 105 -17.42 3.97 0.03
CA LEU A 105 -16.03 3.84 -0.40
C LEU A 105 -15.91 3.27 -1.80
N THR A 106 -16.72 2.28 -2.19
CA THR A 106 -16.72 1.77 -3.57
C THR A 106 -17.08 2.87 -4.57
N ALA A 107 -18.01 3.77 -4.24
CA ALA A 107 -18.32 4.91 -5.09
C ALA A 107 -17.13 5.88 -5.22
N LEU A 108 -16.44 6.16 -4.12
CA LEU A 108 -15.23 7.01 -4.12
C LEU A 108 -14.05 6.36 -4.85
N TYR A 109 -13.88 5.05 -4.72
CA TYR A 109 -12.81 4.30 -5.38
C TYR A 109 -13.01 4.16 -6.89
N THR A 110 -14.25 4.23 -7.37
CA THR A 110 -14.54 4.00 -8.79
C THR A 110 -13.84 5.04 -9.66
N GLY A 111 -12.82 4.61 -10.40
CA GLY A 111 -12.00 5.46 -11.26
C GLY A 111 -10.98 6.35 -10.53
N ALA A 112 -10.75 6.14 -9.23
CA ALA A 112 -9.89 6.99 -8.42
C ALA A 112 -8.41 6.99 -8.88
N MET A 113 -7.95 5.94 -9.55
CA MET A 113 -6.56 5.79 -10.00
C MET A 113 -6.34 6.10 -11.48
N ARG A 114 -7.34 6.65 -12.19
CA ARG A 114 -7.17 7.07 -13.59
C ARG A 114 -5.98 8.01 -13.73
N GLY A 115 -5.11 7.76 -14.71
CA GLY A 115 -3.90 8.56 -14.89
C GLY A 115 -2.71 8.12 -14.04
N ARG A 116 -2.88 7.13 -13.14
CA ARG A 116 -1.86 6.71 -12.17
C ARG A 116 -1.52 5.23 -12.29
N THR A 117 -0.34 4.86 -11.79
CA THR A 117 0.07 3.47 -11.59
C THR A 117 -0.52 2.97 -10.28
N MET A 118 -1.12 1.78 -10.29
CA MET A 118 -1.46 1.06 -9.07
C MET A 118 -0.30 0.14 -8.68
N TYR A 119 0.30 0.41 -7.53
CA TYR A 119 1.33 -0.41 -6.90
C TYR A 119 0.67 -1.51 -6.07
N VAL A 120 1.05 -2.75 -6.33
CA VAL A 120 0.73 -3.92 -5.50
C VAL A 120 1.91 -4.14 -4.56
N VAL A 121 1.70 -3.88 -3.26
CA VAL A 121 2.75 -3.84 -2.24
C VAL A 121 2.54 -5.00 -1.26
N PRO A 122 3.11 -6.19 -1.52
CA PRO A 122 3.08 -7.31 -0.58
C PRO A 122 4.04 -7.06 0.58
N PHE A 123 3.64 -7.40 1.81
CA PHE A 123 4.50 -7.21 2.97
C PHE A 123 4.23 -8.21 4.10
N SER A 124 5.22 -8.41 4.96
CA SER A 124 5.12 -9.19 6.19
C SER A 124 5.23 -8.32 7.44
N MET A 125 4.24 -8.46 8.33
CA MET A 125 4.23 -7.92 9.69
C MET A 125 4.92 -8.90 10.64
N GLY A 126 6.24 -8.79 10.71
CA GLY A 126 7.11 -9.69 11.49
C GLY A 126 8.17 -10.35 10.61
N PRO A 127 9.11 -11.10 11.22
CA PRO A 127 10.12 -11.84 10.46
C PRO A 127 9.49 -12.80 9.45
N LEU A 128 10.06 -12.88 8.25
CA LEU A 128 9.59 -13.79 7.21
C LEU A 128 9.64 -15.25 7.69
N GLY A 129 8.56 -16.00 7.43
CA GLY A 129 8.44 -17.41 7.84
C GLY A 129 8.13 -17.61 9.33
N SER A 130 7.98 -16.56 10.13
CA SER A 130 7.55 -16.68 11.52
C SER A 130 6.10 -17.17 11.61
N ASN A 131 5.81 -18.06 12.56
CA ASN A 131 4.47 -18.58 12.82
C ASN A 131 3.46 -17.54 13.34
N ILE A 132 3.94 -16.39 13.81
CA ILE A 132 3.12 -15.26 14.25
C ILE A 132 3.16 -14.08 13.27
N ALA A 133 3.88 -14.21 12.15
CA ALA A 133 3.86 -13.18 11.14
C ALA A 133 2.54 -13.20 10.36
N HIS A 134 2.05 -12.01 10.03
CA HIS A 134 0.87 -11.84 9.17
C HIS A 134 1.31 -11.22 7.85
N ILE A 135 0.85 -11.82 6.75
CA ILE A 135 1.07 -11.27 5.41
C ILE A 135 -0.09 -10.35 5.04
N GLY A 136 0.24 -9.19 4.47
CA GLY A 136 -0.71 -8.27 3.89
C GLY A 136 -0.34 -7.89 2.46
N VAL A 137 -1.31 -7.42 1.69
CA VAL A 137 -1.09 -6.83 0.37
C VAL A 137 -1.82 -5.50 0.28
N GLN A 138 -1.06 -4.41 0.17
CA GLN A 138 -1.62 -3.07 0.01
C GLN A 138 -1.67 -2.68 -1.47
N LEU A 139 -2.83 -2.20 -1.93
CA LEU A 139 -2.97 -1.50 -3.20
C LEU A 139 -2.89 0.01 -2.95
N THR A 140 -2.01 0.70 -3.66
CA THR A 140 -1.86 2.16 -3.56
C THR A 140 -1.47 2.75 -4.90
N ASP A 141 -1.90 3.96 -5.21
CA ASP A 141 -1.43 4.74 -6.36
C ASP A 141 -0.32 5.75 -5.99
N SER A 142 0.21 5.66 -4.76
CA SER A 142 1.25 6.54 -4.25
C SER A 142 2.59 5.82 -4.18
N ALA A 143 3.52 6.23 -5.04
CA ALA A 143 4.91 5.77 -4.98
C ALA A 143 5.57 6.11 -3.64
N TYR A 144 5.19 7.25 -3.01
CA TYR A 144 5.64 7.64 -1.67
C TYR A 144 5.25 6.59 -0.61
N VAL A 145 4.03 6.05 -0.71
CA VAL A 145 3.58 4.97 0.17
C VAL A 145 4.40 3.70 -0.08
N ALA A 146 4.61 3.30 -1.34
CA ALA A 146 5.38 2.11 -1.67
C ALA A 146 6.83 2.15 -1.12
N VAL A 147 7.55 3.27 -1.30
CA VAL A 147 8.92 3.42 -0.77
C VAL A 147 8.95 3.48 0.76
N SER A 148 7.92 4.06 1.39
CA SER A 148 7.80 4.09 2.86
C SER A 148 7.50 2.70 3.42
N MET A 149 6.61 1.94 2.77
CA MET A 149 6.28 0.57 3.15
C MET A 149 7.49 -0.36 3.03
N ARG A 150 8.39 -0.13 2.06
CA ARG A 150 9.67 -0.83 1.95
C ARG A 150 10.52 -0.71 3.23
N ILE A 151 10.49 0.45 3.88
CA ILE A 151 11.27 0.72 5.10
C ILE A 151 10.54 0.18 6.33
N MET A 152 9.23 0.40 6.41
CA MET A 152 8.43 0.11 7.60
C MET A 152 8.07 -1.38 7.75
N THR A 153 8.16 -2.15 6.67
CA THR A 153 7.75 -3.56 6.64
C THR A 153 8.78 -4.43 5.93
N ARG A 154 8.60 -5.76 5.99
CA ARG A 154 9.37 -6.67 5.12
C ARG A 154 8.60 -6.80 3.81
N MET A 155 8.80 -5.83 2.93
CA MET A 155 8.06 -5.66 1.68
C MET A 155 8.68 -6.49 0.55
N GLY A 156 7.86 -6.94 -0.39
CA GLY A 156 8.30 -7.42 -1.68
C GLY A 156 8.25 -8.93 -1.88
N GLN A 157 9.16 -9.46 -2.70
CA GLN A 157 9.13 -10.86 -3.16
C GLN A 157 9.12 -11.86 -2.00
N GLY A 158 9.92 -11.63 -0.96
CA GLY A 158 9.99 -12.54 0.19
C GLY A 158 8.65 -12.67 0.94
N ALA A 159 7.81 -11.63 0.94
CA ALA A 159 6.47 -11.72 1.53
C ALA A 159 5.53 -12.57 0.65
N LEU A 160 5.63 -12.47 -0.68
CA LEU A 160 4.87 -13.33 -1.60
C LEU A 160 5.32 -14.79 -1.53
N ASP A 161 6.61 -15.04 -1.37
CA ASP A 161 7.16 -16.40 -1.25
C ASP A 161 6.61 -17.10 0.00
N VAL A 162 6.55 -16.38 1.13
CA VAL A 162 5.95 -16.88 2.38
C VAL A 162 4.44 -17.03 2.25
N LEU A 163 3.76 -16.11 1.55
CA LEU A 163 2.32 -16.19 1.34
C LEU A 163 1.93 -17.48 0.64
N GLY A 164 2.65 -17.86 -0.43
CA GLY A 164 2.25 -18.97 -1.29
C GLY A 164 0.78 -18.83 -1.70
N ASN A 165 -0.02 -19.86 -1.44
CA ASN A 165 -1.48 -19.87 -1.68
C ASN A 165 -2.32 -19.51 -0.44
N GLY A 166 -1.69 -18.97 0.61
CA GLY A 166 -2.33 -18.60 1.86
C GLY A 166 -3.24 -17.37 1.77
N ASP A 167 -3.85 -17.04 2.90
CA ASP A 167 -4.68 -15.85 3.08
C ASP A 167 -3.82 -14.64 3.48
N TRP A 168 -4.28 -13.45 3.10
CA TRP A 168 -3.63 -12.17 3.41
C TRP A 168 -4.65 -11.16 3.95
N VAL A 169 -4.12 -10.14 4.60
CA VAL A 169 -4.85 -8.90 4.95
C VAL A 169 -4.88 -7.95 3.76
#